data_AF-A0A7Y2DFC3-F1
#
_entry.id   AF-A0A7Y2DFC3-F1
#
_cell.length_a   1.000
_cell.length_b   1.000
_cell.length_c   1.000
_cell.angle_alpha   90.00
_cell.angle_beta   90.00
_cell.angle_gamma   90.00
#
_symmetry.space_group_name_H-M   'P 1'
#
loop_
_entity.id
_entity.type
_entity.pdbx_description
1 polymer ?
#
loop_
_entity_poly.entity_id
_entity_poly.type
_entity_poly.pdbx_seq_one_letter_code
_entity_poly.pdbx_strand_id
1 'polypeptide(L)'
;MTFEEINELLGDKASFCLEHVSEKITKDELQLPEKNVVDKVFVNTNRNIRVLGSLSQLYGHGNLAGTGYLSILPVDQGIEHSAAFSFYKNPDYFDPENIIKLAIEAGCNGVASTFGGLGLYARKYAHKVPFIVKINHNELLTYPNKYDQTLFGTVKEAWNMGATAIGATIYFGSEESNR
;
A
#
# COMPACT_ATOMS: atom_id res chain seq x y z
N MET A 1 16.05 23.23 -5.00
CA MET A 1 17.29 22.61 -5.48
C MET A 1 17.21 22.54 -6.99
N THR A 2 17.92 23.43 -7.69
CA THR A 2 17.98 23.43 -9.16
C THR A 2 18.99 22.41 -9.66
N PHE A 3 18.97 22.13 -10.96
CA PHE A 3 19.97 21.25 -11.57
C PHE A 3 21.38 21.85 -11.45
N GLU A 4 21.54 23.17 -11.54
CA GLU A 4 22.83 23.83 -11.34
C GLU A 4 23.35 23.64 -9.91
N GLU A 5 22.49 23.80 -8.90
CA GLU A 5 22.86 23.59 -7.49
C GLU A 5 23.31 22.14 -7.23
N ILE A 6 22.69 21.16 -7.89
CA ILE A 6 23.10 19.74 -7.80
C ILE A 6 24.48 19.52 -8.45
N ASN A 7 24.73 20.13 -9.62
CA ASN A 7 26.03 20.04 -10.27
C ASN A 7 27.15 20.66 -9.43
N GLU A 8 26.90 21.81 -8.81
CA GLU A 8 27.88 22.48 -7.95
C GLU A 8 28.21 21.64 -6.71
N LEU A 9 27.20 21.03 -6.08
CA LEU A 9 27.40 20.13 -4.94
C LEU A 9 28.19 18.86 -5.30
N LEU A 10 28.02 18.34 -6.52
CA LEU A 10 28.71 17.14 -6.99
C LEU A 10 30.11 17.43 -7.55
N GLY A 11 30.38 18.67 -7.97
CA GLY A 11 31.67 19.11 -8.50
C GLY A 11 32.19 18.17 -9.59
N ASP A 12 33.42 17.71 -9.45
CA ASP A 12 34.10 16.83 -10.42
C ASP A 12 33.41 15.47 -10.61
N LYS A 13 32.50 15.08 -9.70
CA LYS A 13 31.73 13.82 -9.81
C LYS A 13 30.42 13.99 -10.57
N ALA A 14 30.04 15.21 -10.93
CA ALA A 14 28.74 15.50 -11.53
C ALA A 14 28.48 14.66 -12.79
N SER A 15 29.41 14.68 -13.76
CA SER A 15 29.29 13.88 -14.99
C SER A 15 29.22 12.38 -14.69
N PHE A 16 30.10 11.86 -13.83
CA PHE A 16 30.09 10.44 -13.45
C PHE A 16 28.76 10.01 -12.81
N CYS A 17 28.12 10.85 -11.98
CA CYS A 17 26.89 10.50 -11.28
C CYS A 17 25.62 10.76 -12.11
N LEU A 18 25.56 11.86 -12.86
CA LEU A 18 24.34 12.33 -13.53
C LEU A 18 24.22 11.84 -14.97
N GLU A 19 25.34 11.59 -15.64
CA GLU A 19 25.36 11.16 -17.05
C GLU A 19 25.53 9.64 -17.20
N HIS A 20 25.66 8.90 -16.09
CA HIS A 20 25.81 7.45 -16.15
C HIS A 20 24.59 6.79 -16.82
N VAL A 21 24.86 6.06 -17.89
CA VAL A 21 23.91 5.14 -18.52
C VAL A 21 24.44 3.72 -18.31
N SER A 22 23.61 2.85 -17.75
CA SER A 22 23.94 1.43 -17.60
C SER A 22 23.95 0.75 -18.97
N GLU A 23 25.13 0.33 -19.43
CA GLU A 23 25.30 -0.45 -20.66
C GLU A 23 25.15 -1.97 -20.43
N LYS A 24 25.27 -2.43 -19.18
CA LYS A 24 25.23 -3.87 -18.83
C LYS A 24 23.83 -4.42 -18.65
N ILE A 25 22.95 -3.61 -18.06
CA ILE A 25 21.52 -3.89 -17.94
C ILE A 25 20.84 -2.70 -18.58
N THR A 26 20.30 -2.89 -19.77
CA THR A 26 19.70 -1.79 -20.52
C THR A 26 18.28 -1.54 -20.05
N LYS A 27 17.74 -0.35 -20.33
CA LYS A 27 16.41 0.03 -19.86
C LYS A 27 15.30 -0.87 -20.43
N ASP A 28 15.47 -1.38 -21.65
CA ASP A 28 14.53 -2.26 -22.35
C ASP A 28 14.50 -3.68 -21.78
N GLU A 29 15.53 -4.10 -21.03
CA GLU A 29 15.52 -5.36 -20.27
C GLU A 29 14.69 -5.26 -18.97
N LEU A 30 14.34 -4.05 -18.54
CA LEU A 30 13.58 -3.82 -17.32
C LEU A 30 12.08 -3.92 -17.56
N GLN A 31 11.39 -4.67 -16.70
CA GLN A 31 9.94 -4.58 -16.58
C GLN A 31 9.57 -3.33 -15.78
N LEU A 32 9.15 -2.28 -16.48
CA LEU A 32 8.78 -1.01 -15.87
C LEU A 32 7.27 -0.90 -15.66
N PRO A 33 6.81 -0.09 -14.69
CA PRO A 33 5.42 0.31 -14.58
C PRO A 33 4.94 0.93 -15.90
N GLU A 34 3.89 0.36 -16.48
CA GLU A 34 3.30 0.88 -17.70
C GLU A 34 1.82 0.52 -17.82
N LYS A 35 1.19 1.06 -18.87
CA LYS A 35 -0.17 0.69 -19.23
C LYS A 35 -0.26 -0.83 -19.46
N ASN A 36 -1.31 -1.44 -18.93
CA ASN A 36 -1.57 -2.88 -18.98
C ASN A 36 -0.50 -3.72 -18.27
N VAL A 37 0.08 -3.22 -17.16
CA VAL A 37 1.05 -3.98 -16.34
C VAL A 37 0.51 -5.35 -15.91
N VAL A 38 -0.81 -5.51 -15.72
CA VAL A 38 -1.42 -6.80 -15.39
C VAL A 38 -1.21 -7.82 -16.52
N ASP A 39 -1.50 -7.43 -17.76
CA ASP A 39 -1.42 -8.32 -18.92
C ASP A 39 0.02 -8.60 -19.35
N LYS A 40 0.92 -7.62 -19.16
CA LYS A 40 2.32 -7.74 -19.57
C LYS A 40 3.20 -8.44 -18.54
N VAL A 41 2.98 -8.17 -17.26
CA VAL A 41 3.83 -8.66 -16.17
C VAL A 41 3.13 -9.78 -15.41
N PHE A 42 1.97 -9.49 -14.81
CA PHE A 42 1.37 -10.39 -13.82
C PHE A 42 0.77 -11.66 -14.43
N VAL A 43 0.26 -11.62 -15.66
CA VAL A 43 -0.26 -12.83 -16.37
C VAL A 43 0.80 -13.92 -16.52
N ASN A 44 2.07 -13.55 -16.61
CA ASN A 44 3.18 -14.50 -16.79
C ASN A 44 3.69 -15.09 -15.46
N THR A 45 3.02 -14.81 -14.34
CA THR A 45 3.41 -15.26 -13.00
C THR A 45 2.53 -16.41 -12.50
N ASN A 46 2.80 -16.90 -11.29
CA ASN A 46 1.96 -17.90 -10.61
C ASN A 46 0.68 -17.33 -9.97
N ARG A 47 0.31 -16.07 -10.24
CA ARG A 47 -0.92 -15.47 -9.70
C ARG A 47 -2.14 -16.11 -10.36
N ASN A 48 -3.07 -16.57 -9.53
CA ASN A 48 -4.32 -17.15 -10.03
C ASN A 48 -5.24 -16.08 -10.64
N ILE A 49 -6.26 -16.52 -11.37
CA ILE A 49 -7.22 -15.65 -12.07
C ILE A 49 -7.90 -14.65 -11.12
N ARG A 50 -8.19 -15.04 -9.88
CA ARG A 50 -8.82 -14.14 -8.89
C ARG A 50 -7.86 -13.02 -8.48
N VAL A 51 -6.58 -13.34 -8.27
CA VAL A 51 -5.55 -12.34 -7.97
C VAL A 51 -5.36 -11.40 -9.15
N LEU A 52 -5.31 -11.91 -10.38
CA LEU A 52 -5.24 -11.06 -11.57
C LEU A 52 -6.43 -10.09 -11.64
N GLY A 53 -7.66 -10.57 -11.35
CA GLY A 53 -8.84 -9.73 -11.27
C GLY A 53 -8.75 -8.63 -10.19
N SER A 54 -8.24 -8.94 -9.00
CA SER A 54 -7.99 -7.95 -7.95
C SER A 54 -6.93 -6.92 -8.36
N LEU A 55 -5.85 -7.37 -9.02
CA LEU A 55 -4.81 -6.48 -9.54
C LEU A 55 -5.37 -5.55 -10.62
N SER A 56 -6.17 -6.06 -11.55
CA SER A 56 -6.85 -5.24 -12.56
C SER A 56 -7.77 -4.19 -11.93
N GLN A 57 -8.49 -4.53 -10.85
CA GLN A 57 -9.30 -3.55 -10.12
C GLN A 57 -8.45 -2.45 -9.49
N LEU A 58 -7.33 -2.80 -8.83
CA LEU A 58 -6.42 -1.82 -8.23
C LEU A 58 -5.75 -0.93 -9.28
N TYR A 59 -5.10 -1.52 -10.29
CA TYR A 59 -4.40 -0.78 -11.35
C TYR A 59 -5.35 -0.04 -12.29
N GLY A 60 -6.64 -0.38 -12.30
CA GLY A 60 -7.68 0.26 -13.12
C GLY A 60 -8.49 1.33 -12.39
N HIS A 61 -8.24 1.58 -11.09
CA HIS A 61 -9.01 2.54 -10.29
C HIS A 61 -8.19 3.81 -9.98
N GLY A 62 -8.87 4.93 -9.70
CA GLY A 62 -8.24 6.18 -9.27
C GLY A 62 -7.49 6.95 -10.36
N ASN A 63 -6.80 8.01 -9.96
CA ASN A 63 -6.10 8.95 -10.83
C ASN A 63 -4.90 8.33 -11.58
N LEU A 64 -4.30 7.27 -11.01
CA LEU A 64 -3.20 6.53 -11.64
C LEU A 64 -3.66 5.31 -12.44
N ALA A 65 -4.97 5.17 -12.68
CA ALA A 65 -5.52 4.08 -13.47
C ALA A 65 -4.83 3.96 -14.84
N GLY A 66 -4.38 2.75 -15.18
CA GLY A 66 -3.75 2.46 -16.46
C GLY A 66 -2.37 3.08 -16.67
N THR A 67 -1.76 3.69 -15.65
CA THR A 67 -0.37 4.19 -15.72
C THR A 67 0.67 3.11 -15.39
N GLY A 68 0.24 2.03 -14.73
CA GLY A 68 1.12 1.01 -14.15
C GLY A 68 1.61 1.34 -12.74
N TYR A 69 1.29 2.51 -12.21
CA TYR A 69 1.55 2.92 -10.83
C TYR A 69 0.32 2.73 -9.94
N LEU A 70 0.56 2.61 -8.63
CA LEU A 70 -0.49 2.54 -7.60
C LEU A 70 -0.30 3.65 -6.57
N SER A 71 -1.39 4.32 -6.25
CA SER A 71 -1.54 5.23 -5.12
C SER A 71 -2.51 4.58 -4.13
N ILE A 72 -2.02 4.16 -2.98
CA ILE A 72 -2.84 3.60 -1.90
C ILE A 72 -2.79 4.60 -0.76
N LEU A 73 -3.93 4.86 -0.11
CA LEU A 73 -3.98 5.62 1.15
C LEU A 73 -3.90 4.66 2.33
N PRO A 74 -2.74 4.54 3.05
CA PRO A 74 -2.62 3.66 4.19
C PRO A 74 -2.88 4.40 5.50
N VAL A 75 -3.97 4.06 6.18
CA VAL A 75 -4.32 4.59 7.50
C VAL A 75 -4.77 3.45 8.42
N ASP A 76 -3.81 2.70 8.95
CA ASP A 76 -3.98 1.66 9.97
C ASP A 76 -3.35 2.02 11.32
N GLN A 77 -2.60 3.12 11.38
CA GLN A 77 -1.97 3.70 12.57
C GLN A 77 -2.85 3.80 13.83
N GLY A 78 -4.18 3.88 13.67
CA GLY A 78 -5.11 3.86 14.80
C GLY A 78 -4.96 2.61 15.69
N ILE A 79 -4.55 1.47 15.12
CA ILE A 79 -4.25 0.25 15.88
C ILE A 79 -2.77 0.17 16.29
N GLU A 80 -1.84 0.70 15.47
CA GLU A 80 -0.39 0.63 15.70
C GLU A 80 0.14 1.71 16.67
N HIS A 81 -0.64 2.77 16.95
CA HIS A 81 -0.24 3.86 17.84
C HIS A 81 -1.35 4.36 18.76
N SER A 82 -2.52 3.70 18.77
CA SER A 82 -3.79 4.18 19.30
C SER A 82 -4.45 5.30 18.47
N ALA A 83 -5.79 5.28 18.42
CA ALA A 83 -6.58 6.30 17.74
C ALA A 83 -6.38 7.69 18.36
N ALA A 84 -6.22 7.77 19.69
CA ALA A 84 -5.98 9.01 20.40
C ALA A 84 -4.71 9.71 19.90
N PHE A 85 -3.59 9.00 19.86
CA PHE A 85 -2.34 9.56 19.35
C PHE A 85 -2.36 9.82 17.85
N SER A 86 -3.05 8.97 17.08
CA SER A 86 -3.08 9.09 15.62
C SER A 86 -3.93 10.26 15.12
N PHE A 87 -5.03 10.56 15.81
CA PHE A 87 -6.07 11.44 15.29
C PHE A 87 -6.35 12.67 16.15
N TYR A 88 -5.64 12.89 17.28
CA TYR A 88 -5.89 14.08 18.12
C TYR A 88 -5.74 15.42 17.38
N LYS A 89 -4.86 15.49 16.37
CA LYS A 89 -4.66 16.71 15.57
C LYS A 89 -5.83 17.01 14.63
N ASN A 90 -6.53 15.98 14.20
CA ASN A 90 -7.71 16.11 13.35
C ASN A 90 -8.79 15.10 13.78
N PRO A 91 -9.68 15.52 14.70
CA PRO A 91 -10.67 14.63 15.30
C PRO A 91 -11.66 13.99 14.33
N ASP A 92 -11.84 14.54 13.13
CA ASP A 92 -12.75 13.96 12.14
C ASP A 92 -12.34 12.52 11.76
N TYR A 93 -11.05 12.19 11.87
CA TYR A 93 -10.54 10.86 11.54
C TYR A 93 -10.75 9.81 12.65
N PHE A 94 -11.37 10.17 13.78
CA PHE A 94 -11.92 9.15 14.69
C PHE A 94 -13.09 8.40 14.05
N ASP A 95 -13.80 9.00 13.10
CA ASP A 95 -14.74 8.28 12.23
C ASP A 95 -13.98 7.71 11.02
N PRO A 96 -13.85 6.37 10.90
CA PRO A 96 -13.11 5.76 9.80
C PRO A 96 -13.76 5.99 8.43
N GLU A 97 -15.01 6.49 8.34
CA GLU A 97 -15.61 6.89 7.07
C GLU A 97 -14.78 7.96 6.37
N ASN A 98 -14.20 8.90 7.13
CA ASN A 98 -13.46 10.03 6.59
C ASN A 98 -12.14 9.60 5.95
N ILE A 99 -11.55 8.48 6.38
CA ILE A 99 -10.41 7.85 5.70
C ILE A 99 -10.82 7.39 4.29
N ILE A 100 -11.99 6.77 4.18
CA ILE A 100 -12.49 6.26 2.89
C ILE A 100 -12.87 7.42 1.97
N LYS A 101 -13.55 8.45 2.49
CA LYS A 101 -13.87 9.66 1.74
C LYS A 101 -12.61 10.34 1.22
N LEU A 102 -11.60 10.49 2.06
CA LEU A 102 -10.32 11.07 1.66
C LEU A 102 -9.67 10.27 0.52
N ALA A 103 -9.66 8.93 0.60
CA ALA A 103 -9.10 8.10 -0.47
C ALA A 103 -9.83 8.28 -1.81
N ILE A 104 -11.16 8.40 -1.77
CA ILE A 104 -11.99 8.63 -2.96
C ILE A 104 -11.72 10.04 -3.52
N GLU A 105 -11.73 11.06 -2.67
CA GLU A 105 -11.50 12.46 -3.06
C GLU A 105 -10.10 12.68 -3.63
N ALA A 106 -9.08 12.03 -3.06
CA ALA A 106 -7.72 12.04 -3.56
C ALA A 106 -7.53 11.22 -4.85
N GLY A 107 -8.55 10.44 -5.27
CA GLY A 107 -8.48 9.54 -6.41
C GLY A 107 -7.43 8.45 -6.24
N CYS A 108 -7.28 7.88 -5.04
CA CYS A 108 -6.39 6.75 -4.80
C CYS A 108 -6.88 5.50 -5.56
N ASN A 109 -5.96 4.62 -5.94
CA ASN A 109 -6.26 3.29 -6.48
C ASN A 109 -6.91 2.37 -5.43
N GLY A 110 -6.70 2.63 -4.14
CA GLY A 110 -7.31 1.89 -3.05
C GLY A 110 -7.04 2.53 -1.69
N VAL A 111 -7.75 2.04 -0.68
CA VAL A 111 -7.60 2.45 0.72
C VAL A 111 -7.18 1.25 1.56
N ALA A 112 -6.11 1.42 2.34
CA ALA A 112 -5.64 0.42 3.29
C ALA A 112 -5.93 0.88 4.72
N SER A 113 -6.67 0.07 5.48
CA SER A 113 -6.98 0.36 6.89
C SER A 113 -7.37 -0.92 7.63
N THR A 114 -7.69 -0.79 8.91
CA THR A 114 -7.98 -1.92 9.79
C THR A 114 -9.28 -2.62 9.38
N PHE A 115 -9.35 -3.92 9.69
CA PHE A 115 -10.54 -4.73 9.53
C PHE A 115 -11.81 -4.06 10.09
N GLY A 116 -11.76 -3.55 11.32
CA GLY A 116 -12.90 -2.88 11.95
C GLY A 116 -13.28 -1.57 11.26
N GLY A 117 -12.29 -0.73 10.94
CA GLY A 117 -12.53 0.58 10.31
C GLY A 117 -13.19 0.46 8.94
N LEU A 118 -12.65 -0.40 8.07
CA LEU A 118 -13.25 -0.65 6.76
C LEU A 118 -14.56 -1.45 6.86
N GLY A 119 -14.65 -2.37 7.83
CA GLY A 119 -15.82 -3.21 8.06
C GLY A 119 -17.10 -2.42 8.34
N LEU A 120 -17.00 -1.31 9.08
CA LEU A 120 -18.14 -0.43 9.40
C LEU A 120 -18.83 0.12 8.15
N TYR A 121 -18.09 0.37 7.08
CA TYR A 121 -18.58 1.06 5.89
C TYR A 121 -18.46 0.24 4.59
N ALA A 122 -18.12 -1.05 4.69
CA ALA A 122 -17.88 -1.93 3.55
C ALA A 122 -19.06 -1.97 2.57
N ARG A 123 -20.30 -2.16 3.06
CA ARG A 123 -21.50 -2.18 2.21
C ARG A 123 -21.71 -0.87 1.43
N LYS A 124 -21.22 0.26 1.95
CA LYS A 124 -21.40 1.58 1.35
C LYS A 124 -20.31 1.93 0.31
N TYR A 125 -19.09 1.39 0.46
CA TYR A 125 -17.93 1.84 -0.32
C TYR A 125 -17.05 0.76 -0.94
N ALA A 126 -17.09 -0.51 -0.52
CA ALA A 126 -16.19 -1.55 -1.04
C ALA A 126 -16.34 -1.77 -2.56
N HIS A 127 -17.51 -1.42 -3.13
CA HIS A 127 -17.79 -1.45 -4.57
C HIS A 127 -17.46 -0.12 -5.30
N LYS A 128 -16.94 0.88 -4.58
CA LYS A 128 -16.63 2.22 -5.11
C LYS A 128 -15.14 2.50 -5.12
N VAL A 129 -14.41 2.00 -4.13
CA VAL A 129 -12.94 2.09 -4.03
C VAL A 129 -12.40 0.75 -3.53
N PRO A 130 -11.33 0.21 -4.13
CA PRO A 130 -10.71 -1.02 -3.66
C PRO A 130 -10.27 -0.94 -2.19
N PHE A 131 -10.76 -1.88 -1.40
CA PHE A 131 -10.38 -2.02 0.01
C PHE A 131 -9.19 -2.98 0.15
N ILE A 132 -8.19 -2.57 0.93
CA ILE A 132 -7.02 -3.37 1.30
C ILE A 132 -7.04 -3.53 2.82
N VAL A 133 -7.49 -4.69 3.28
CA VAL A 133 -7.77 -4.88 4.72
C VAL A 133 -6.52 -5.33 5.45
N LYS A 134 -6.04 -4.53 6.40
CA LYS A 134 -4.96 -4.93 7.32
C LYS A 134 -5.49 -6.00 8.29
N ILE A 135 -4.79 -7.13 8.37
CA ILE A 135 -5.24 -8.30 9.17
C ILE A 135 -4.36 -8.61 10.40
N ASN A 136 -3.20 -7.97 10.54
CA ASN A 136 -2.32 -8.13 11.69
C ASN A 136 -1.83 -6.78 12.23
N HIS A 137 -1.38 -6.74 13.47
CA HIS A 137 -0.83 -5.55 14.12
C HIS A 137 0.26 -5.93 15.10
N ASN A 138 1.06 -4.95 15.52
CA ASN A 138 1.96 -5.13 16.64
C ASN A 138 1.23 -5.03 17.99
N GLU A 139 1.59 -5.89 18.94
CA GLU A 139 1.02 -5.89 20.30
C GLU A 139 1.69 -4.80 21.16
N LEU A 140 0.91 -3.80 21.60
CA LEU A 140 1.44 -2.60 22.29
C LEU A 140 1.06 -2.52 23.78
N LEU A 141 0.18 -3.40 24.27
CA LEU A 141 -0.37 -3.30 25.62
C LEU A 141 0.32 -4.23 26.64
N THR A 142 1.45 -4.82 26.25
CA THR A 142 2.19 -5.80 27.09
C THR A 142 3.56 -5.26 27.48
N TYR A 143 3.95 -5.38 28.76
CA TYR A 143 5.30 -5.06 29.23
C TYR A 143 6.03 -6.33 29.72
N PRO A 144 7.27 -6.61 29.25
CA PRO A 144 7.99 -5.88 28.21
C PRO A 144 7.31 -6.01 26.84
N ASN A 145 7.49 -5.00 25.97
CA ASN A 145 6.90 -4.99 24.64
C ASN A 145 7.33 -6.23 23.86
N LYS A 146 6.36 -6.88 23.21
CA LYS A 146 6.60 -7.99 22.28
C LYS A 146 6.35 -7.49 20.88
N TYR A 147 7.25 -7.81 19.96
CA TYR A 147 7.16 -7.40 18.55
C TYR A 147 6.54 -8.50 17.69
N ASP A 148 5.54 -9.19 18.21
CA ASP A 148 4.85 -10.28 17.52
C ASP A 148 3.66 -9.73 16.73
N GLN A 149 3.47 -10.25 15.51
CA GLN A 149 2.40 -9.82 14.62
C GLN A 149 1.14 -10.64 14.87
N THR A 150 0.29 -10.12 15.75
CA THR A 150 -0.97 -10.78 16.10
C THR A 150 -2.02 -10.53 15.02
N LEU A 151 -2.59 -11.62 14.51
CA LEU A 151 -3.76 -11.56 13.61
C LEU A 151 -5.00 -11.10 14.38
N PHE A 152 -5.72 -10.13 13.83
CA PHE A 152 -6.99 -9.63 14.37
C PHE A 152 -8.16 -9.75 13.39
N GLY A 153 -7.93 -10.35 12.21
CA GLY A 153 -8.97 -10.67 11.24
C GLY A 153 -8.53 -11.80 10.30
N THR A 154 -9.48 -12.45 9.64
CA THR A 154 -9.18 -13.54 8.69
C THR A 154 -9.31 -13.09 7.23
N VAL A 155 -8.57 -13.76 6.34
CA VAL A 155 -8.68 -13.55 4.88
C VAL A 155 -10.11 -13.79 4.40
N LYS A 156 -10.80 -14.80 4.95
CA LYS A 156 -12.17 -15.13 4.58
C LYS A 156 -13.15 -14.02 4.94
N GLU A 157 -12.98 -13.38 6.09
CA GLU A 157 -13.84 -12.27 6.49
C GLU A 157 -13.56 -11.01 5.66
N ALA A 158 -12.28 -10.72 5.39
CA ALA A 158 -11.90 -9.63 4.49
C ALA A 158 -12.49 -9.83 3.08
N TRP A 159 -12.48 -11.07 2.59
CA TRP A 159 -13.15 -11.43 1.34
C TRP A 159 -14.67 -11.20 1.41
N ASN A 160 -15.33 -11.66 2.48
CA ASN A 160 -16.78 -11.54 2.65
C ASN A 160 -17.27 -10.08 2.75
N MET A 161 -16.45 -9.15 3.25
CA MET A 161 -16.77 -7.72 3.25
C MET A 161 -16.55 -7.04 1.89
N GLY A 162 -16.03 -7.76 0.89
CA GLY A 162 -15.76 -7.23 -0.45
C GLY A 162 -14.38 -6.58 -0.60
N ALA A 163 -13.41 -6.91 0.26
CA ALA A 163 -12.05 -6.40 0.10
C ALA A 163 -11.41 -6.94 -1.19
N THR A 164 -10.70 -6.06 -1.89
CA THR A 164 -9.96 -6.42 -3.11
C THR A 164 -8.64 -7.10 -2.78
N ALA A 165 -8.03 -6.72 -1.66
CA ALA A 165 -6.77 -7.28 -1.16
C ALA A 165 -6.69 -7.27 0.37
N ILE A 166 -5.64 -7.90 0.89
CA ILE A 166 -5.26 -7.86 2.32
C ILE A 166 -3.91 -7.16 2.46
N GLY A 167 -3.71 -6.50 3.59
CA GLY A 167 -2.42 -5.99 4.04
C GLY A 167 -1.93 -6.77 5.25
N ALA A 168 -0.63 -7.06 5.30
CA ALA A 168 0.02 -7.66 6.45
C ALA A 168 1.43 -7.09 6.61
N THR A 169 1.86 -6.86 7.85
CA THR A 169 3.24 -6.50 8.16
C THR A 169 4.00 -7.77 8.51
N ILE A 170 5.19 -7.94 7.93
CA ILE A 170 6.07 -9.09 8.18
C ILE A 170 7.46 -8.53 8.52
N TYR A 171 7.99 -8.91 9.68
CA TYR A 171 9.34 -8.52 10.12
C TYR A 171 10.31 -9.68 9.87
N PHE A 172 10.90 -9.73 8.68
CA PHE A 172 11.91 -10.75 8.36
C PHE A 172 13.12 -10.64 9.31
N GLY A 173 13.57 -11.77 9.83
CA GLY A 173 14.69 -11.83 10.77
C GLY A 173 14.32 -11.62 12.24
N SER A 174 13.04 -11.40 12.56
CA SER A 174 12.57 -11.53 13.94
C SER A 174 12.66 -12.99 14.39
N GLU A 175 12.76 -13.22 15.71
CA GLU A 175 12.82 -14.57 16.29
C GLU A 175 11.67 -15.47 15.80
N GLU A 176 10.50 -14.87 15.59
CA GLU A 176 9.26 -15.56 15.18
C GLU A 176 9.01 -15.56 13.66
N SER A 177 9.94 -15.03 12.85
CA SER A 177 9.74 -14.84 11.40
C SER A 177 9.74 -16.12 10.56
N ASN A 178 10.15 -17.26 11.10
CA ASN A 178 10.17 -18.56 10.41
C ASN A 178 8.84 -19.32 10.48
N ARG A 179 7.78 -18.73 11.03
CA ARG A 179 6.45 -19.34 11.20
C ARG A 179 5.57 -19.24 9.95
#